data_AF-A0A7Y6DYF2-F1
#
_entry.id   AF-A0A7Y6DYF2-F1
#
_cell.length_a   1.000
_cell.length_b   1.000
_cell.length_c   1.000
_cell.angle_alpha   90.00
_cell.angle_beta   90.00
_cell.angle_gamma   90.00
#
_symmetry.space_group_name_H-M   'P 1'
#
loop_
_entity.id
_entity.type
_entity.pdbx_description
1 polymer ?
#
loop_
_entity_poly.entity_id
_entity_poly.type
_entity_poly.pdbx_seq_one_letter_code
_entity_poly.pdbx_strand_id
1 'polypeptide(L)'
;MSALARVVGSAGVAALLAVGLPAAPAQAAGELELSLDGVSWSTTLAADLFAGAGLIVPGDVLESDLWVRNASGDRARVELDVADAIGAAPGTLAGDLSLRIDGAPTAGGARWRGPDLAPGSALRIPLVLTFDAGSATTSQVDVATVLDAVILVQTASGPGSAPTTPGPGPTPRAPVATSSGGGLAHTGVEVGGAAGVSFAVIGLGLLLVAARHRSRRARD
;
A
#
# COMPACT_ATOMS: atom_id res chain seq x y z
N MET A 1 83.19 -12.50 5.86
CA MET A 1 82.92 -11.20 6.52
C MET A 1 81.58 -10.68 6.00
N SER A 2 80.71 -10.26 6.93
CA SER A 2 79.41 -9.57 6.72
C SER A 2 78.30 -10.42 6.05
N ALA A 3 77.39 -11.11 6.73
CA ALA A 3 76.45 -10.78 7.82
C ALA A 3 75.20 -10.00 7.36
N LEU A 4 74.04 -10.52 7.84
CA LEU A 4 72.75 -9.85 8.08
C LEU A 4 71.85 -9.62 6.84
N ALA A 5 70.53 -9.80 6.88
CA ALA A 5 69.60 -10.17 7.94
C ALA A 5 68.22 -10.56 7.34
N ARG A 6 67.49 -11.40 8.10
CA ARG A 6 66.05 -11.36 8.48
C ARG A 6 65.10 -10.56 7.57
N VAL A 7 63.88 -11.00 7.31
CA VAL A 7 62.75 -10.87 8.27
C VAL A 7 61.52 -11.64 7.74
N VAL A 8 60.84 -12.28 8.70
CA VAL A 8 59.51 -12.90 8.68
C VAL A 8 58.41 -11.88 8.39
N GLY A 9 57.38 -12.25 7.63
CA GLY A 9 56.21 -11.40 7.42
C GLY A 9 55.02 -12.13 6.83
N SER A 10 54.47 -13.10 7.55
CA SER A 10 53.17 -13.70 7.25
C SER A 10 52.05 -12.76 7.72
N ALA A 11 51.40 -12.06 6.79
CA ALA A 11 50.17 -11.30 7.05
C ALA A 11 49.08 -11.81 6.09
N GLY A 12 48.28 -12.75 6.60
CA GLY A 12 47.05 -13.19 5.94
C GLY A 12 45.97 -12.14 6.12
N VAL A 13 45.59 -11.47 5.04
CA VAL A 13 44.39 -10.62 4.99
C VAL A 13 43.31 -11.42 4.28
N ALA A 14 42.46 -12.10 5.05
CA ALA A 14 41.22 -12.67 4.56
C ALA A 14 40.19 -11.54 4.43
N ALA A 15 40.14 -10.91 3.26
CA ALA A 15 39.08 -9.98 2.89
C ALA A 15 37.80 -10.79 2.62
N LEU A 16 36.93 -10.90 3.63
CA LEU A 16 35.59 -11.43 3.47
C LEU A 16 34.80 -10.50 2.53
N LEU A 17 34.49 -11.04 1.36
CA LEU A 17 33.58 -10.50 0.35
C LEU A 17 32.22 -10.18 0.98
N ALA A 18 31.98 -8.92 1.33
CA ALA A 18 30.62 -8.40 1.45
C ALA A 18 30.09 -8.22 0.02
N VAL A 19 29.62 -9.32 -0.55
CA VAL A 19 28.91 -9.36 -1.83
C VAL A 19 27.75 -8.36 -1.73
N GLY A 20 27.81 -7.33 -2.57
CA GLY A 20 26.74 -6.37 -2.79
C GLY A 20 25.54 -7.10 -3.37
N LEU A 21 24.73 -7.67 -2.49
CA LEU A 21 23.37 -8.05 -2.82
C LEU A 21 22.68 -6.76 -3.29
N PRO A 22 22.18 -6.70 -4.53
CA PRO A 22 21.31 -5.61 -4.91
C PRO A 22 20.16 -5.62 -3.91
N ALA A 23 19.93 -4.49 -3.24
CA ALA A 23 18.71 -4.30 -2.48
C ALA A 23 17.56 -4.58 -3.45
N ALA A 24 16.92 -5.73 -3.29
CA ALA A 24 15.71 -6.03 -4.05
C ALA A 24 14.77 -4.84 -3.79
N PRO A 25 14.14 -4.27 -4.82
CA PRO A 25 13.11 -3.27 -4.58
C PRO A 25 12.11 -3.91 -3.61
N ALA A 26 11.83 -3.24 -2.49
CA ALA A 26 10.74 -3.65 -1.61
C ALA A 26 9.46 -3.53 -2.45
N GLN A 27 9.05 -4.64 -3.07
CA GLN A 27 7.90 -4.67 -3.94
C GLN A 27 6.65 -4.69 -3.05
N ALA A 28 6.12 -3.51 -2.76
CA ALA A 28 4.74 -3.32 -2.30
C ALA A 28 3.70 -3.63 -3.41
N ALA A 29 4.13 -4.24 -4.53
CA ALA A 29 3.37 -4.41 -5.76
C ALA A 29 2.35 -5.57 -5.73
N GLY A 30 2.02 -6.10 -4.56
CA GLY A 30 1.09 -7.23 -4.40
C GLY A 30 0.14 -7.09 -3.21
N GLU A 31 0.06 -5.91 -2.61
CA GLU A 31 -0.77 -5.67 -1.42
C GLU A 31 -2.24 -5.38 -1.75
N LEU A 32 -2.48 -4.89 -2.97
CA LEU A 32 -3.81 -4.61 -3.49
C LEU A 32 -4.11 -5.58 -4.63
N GLU A 33 -5.20 -6.31 -4.49
CA GLU A 33 -5.73 -7.14 -5.57
C GLU A 33 -7.15 -6.72 -5.91
N LEU A 34 -7.46 -6.80 -7.19
CA LEU A 34 -8.69 -6.35 -7.80
C LEU A 34 -9.36 -7.53 -8.51
N SER A 35 -10.69 -7.48 -8.57
CA SER A 35 -11.51 -8.49 -9.22
C SER A 35 -12.84 -7.90 -9.69
N LEU A 36 -13.40 -8.47 -10.75
CA LEU A 36 -14.74 -8.13 -11.27
C LEU A 36 -15.80 -9.20 -10.91
N ASP A 37 -15.36 -10.38 -10.46
CA ASP A 37 -16.22 -11.53 -10.15
C ASP A 37 -16.16 -11.95 -8.68
N GLY A 38 -15.24 -11.37 -7.89
CA GLY A 38 -14.99 -11.73 -6.49
C GLY A 38 -14.24 -13.06 -6.31
N VAL A 39 -13.83 -13.72 -7.40
CA VAL A 39 -13.21 -15.05 -7.39
C VAL A 39 -11.82 -15.03 -8.01
N SER A 40 -11.65 -14.32 -9.13
CA SER A 40 -10.40 -14.18 -9.87
C SER A 40 -9.72 -12.87 -9.48
N TRP A 41 -8.55 -12.97 -8.83
CA TRP A 41 -7.83 -11.83 -8.26
C TRP A 41 -6.56 -11.52 -9.05
N SER A 42 -6.29 -10.24 -9.27
CA SER A 42 -5.11 -9.75 -9.99
C SER A 42 -4.67 -8.40 -9.44
N THR A 43 -3.40 -8.05 -9.61
CA THR A 43 -2.89 -6.70 -9.24
C THR A 43 -3.27 -5.62 -10.26
N THR A 44 -3.84 -6.04 -11.41
CA THR A 44 -4.42 -5.17 -12.43
C THR A 44 -5.76 -5.72 -12.89
N LEU A 45 -6.69 -4.86 -13.30
CA LEU A 45 -7.93 -5.31 -13.95
C LEU A 45 -7.58 -5.92 -15.31
N ALA A 46 -8.06 -7.15 -15.56
CA ALA A 46 -7.85 -7.84 -16.84
C ALA A 46 -8.82 -7.37 -17.95
N ALA A 47 -9.88 -6.66 -17.58
CA ALA A 47 -10.91 -6.13 -18.46
C ALA A 47 -11.39 -4.76 -17.96
N ASP A 48 -12.09 -4.01 -18.80
CA ASP A 48 -12.68 -2.73 -18.40
C ASP A 48 -13.76 -2.92 -17.33
N LEU A 49 -13.88 -1.96 -16.40
CA LEU A 49 -14.88 -1.98 -15.32
C LEU A 49 -16.31 -2.20 -15.85
N PHE A 50 -16.62 -1.66 -17.03
CA PHE A 50 -17.93 -1.76 -17.67
C PHE A 50 -17.84 -2.49 -19.03
N ALA A 51 -16.97 -3.50 -19.15
CA ALA A 51 -16.71 -4.21 -20.41
C ALA A 51 -17.94 -4.85 -21.11
N GLY A 52 -19.06 -5.02 -20.39
CA GLY A 52 -20.32 -5.52 -20.95
C GLY A 52 -21.19 -4.45 -21.64
N ALA A 53 -20.82 -3.17 -21.55
CA ALA A 53 -21.67 -2.06 -21.96
C ALA A 53 -21.81 -1.91 -23.48
N GLY A 54 -20.89 -2.46 -24.28
CA GLY A 54 -20.92 -2.33 -25.73
C GLY A 54 -21.03 -0.86 -26.17
N LEU A 55 -22.01 -0.56 -27.02
CA LEU A 55 -22.36 0.82 -27.38
C LEU A 55 -23.40 1.34 -26.39
N ILE A 56 -23.08 2.45 -25.74
CA ILE A 56 -23.94 3.10 -24.74
C ILE A 56 -24.65 4.30 -25.37
N VAL A 57 -25.91 4.51 -25.00
CA VAL A 57 -26.75 5.62 -25.50
C VAL A 57 -27.26 6.47 -24.33
N PRO A 58 -27.62 7.75 -24.59
CA PRO A 58 -28.26 8.60 -23.58
C PRO A 58 -29.45 7.89 -22.89
N GLY A 59 -29.45 7.90 -21.56
CA GLY A 59 -30.44 7.21 -20.72
C GLY A 59 -30.03 5.83 -20.22
N ASP A 60 -28.93 5.27 -20.73
CA ASP A 60 -28.41 4.00 -20.25
C ASP A 60 -27.90 4.09 -18.80
N VAL A 61 -28.06 2.98 -18.10
CA VAL A 61 -27.53 2.76 -16.76
C VAL A 61 -26.66 1.51 -16.80
N LEU A 62 -25.41 1.66 -16.37
CA LEU A 62 -24.42 0.61 -16.35
C LEU A 62 -24.04 0.32 -14.90
N GLU A 63 -24.04 -0.95 -14.55
CA GLU A 63 -23.69 -1.41 -13.21
C GLU A 63 -22.45 -2.29 -13.29
N SER A 64 -21.57 -2.15 -12.30
CA SER A 64 -20.39 -3.00 -12.14
C SER A 64 -20.06 -3.18 -10.67
N ASP A 65 -19.51 -4.34 -10.34
CA ASP A 65 -19.01 -4.63 -9.01
C ASP A 65 -17.47 -4.68 -9.04
N LEU A 66 -16.85 -3.68 -8.41
CA LEU A 66 -15.41 -3.72 -8.18
C LEU A 66 -15.13 -4.41 -6.85
N TRP A 67 -14.45 -5.54 -6.91
CA TRP A 67 -13.96 -6.24 -5.74
C TRP A 67 -12.51 -5.87 -5.47
N VAL A 68 -12.23 -5.53 -4.22
CA VAL A 68 -10.89 -5.15 -3.76
C VAL A 68 -10.49 -6.00 -2.57
N ARG A 69 -9.31 -6.62 -2.62
CA ARG A 69 -8.75 -7.42 -1.54
C ARG A 69 -7.46 -6.79 -1.02
N ASN A 70 -7.39 -6.68 0.31
CA ASN A 70 -6.17 -6.32 1.00
C ASN A 70 -5.31 -7.57 1.17
N ALA A 71 -4.33 -7.77 0.29
CA ALA A 71 -3.36 -8.85 0.35
C ALA A 71 -2.13 -8.53 1.20
N SER A 72 -2.07 -7.34 1.82
CA SER A 72 -1.03 -6.99 2.77
C SER A 72 -1.19 -7.72 4.11
N GLY A 73 -0.15 -7.67 4.95
CA GLY A 73 -0.17 -8.15 6.34
C GLY A 73 -0.77 -7.14 7.33
N ASP A 74 -1.15 -5.96 6.87
CA ASP A 74 -1.54 -4.81 7.69
C ASP A 74 -3.01 -4.41 7.46
N ARG A 75 -3.60 -3.67 8.39
CA ARG A 75 -4.92 -3.06 8.13
C ARG A 75 -4.75 -1.89 7.16
N ALA A 76 -5.66 -1.79 6.22
CA ALA A 76 -5.63 -0.74 5.22
C ALA A 76 -7.03 -0.34 4.77
N ARG A 77 -7.13 0.80 4.10
CA ARG A 77 -8.38 1.36 3.57
C ARG A 77 -8.24 1.50 2.05
N VAL A 78 -9.31 1.20 1.33
CA VAL A 78 -9.37 1.46 -0.11
C VAL A 78 -9.75 2.92 -0.35
N GLU A 79 -9.04 3.59 -1.24
CA GLU A 79 -9.41 4.89 -1.80
C GLU A 79 -9.61 4.74 -3.32
N LEU A 80 -10.65 5.38 -3.85
CA LEU A 80 -10.92 5.46 -5.29
C LEU A 80 -10.85 6.91 -5.72
N ASP A 81 -10.04 7.19 -6.75
CA ASP A 81 -9.97 8.50 -7.39
C ASP A 81 -10.87 8.49 -8.63
N VAL A 82 -11.92 9.31 -8.62
CA VAL A 82 -12.86 9.44 -9.75
C VAL A 82 -12.26 10.37 -10.79
N ALA A 83 -12.35 9.98 -12.05
CA ALA A 83 -11.80 10.77 -13.15
C ALA A 83 -12.37 12.19 -13.17
N ASP A 84 -11.48 13.17 -13.32
CA ASP A 84 -11.84 14.61 -13.33
C ASP A 84 -12.88 14.96 -14.40
N ALA A 85 -12.89 14.23 -15.51
CA ALA A 85 -13.78 14.50 -16.64
C ALA A 85 -15.24 14.15 -16.37
N ILE A 86 -15.53 13.31 -15.37
CA ILE A 86 -16.90 12.87 -15.05
C ILE A 86 -17.75 14.05 -14.60
N GLY A 87 -18.81 14.35 -15.36
CA GLY A 87 -19.72 15.46 -15.07
C GLY A 87 -19.13 16.85 -15.30
N ALA A 88 -17.94 16.98 -15.91
CA ALA A 88 -17.22 18.26 -15.97
C ALA A 88 -17.64 19.17 -17.14
N ALA A 89 -17.85 18.61 -18.34
CA ALA A 89 -18.09 19.38 -19.57
C ALA A 89 -19.30 18.86 -20.36
N PRO A 90 -20.47 19.52 -20.26
CA PRO A 90 -21.68 19.08 -20.95
C PRO A 90 -21.49 18.95 -22.46
N GLY A 91 -22.13 17.93 -23.06
CA GLY A 91 -22.02 17.63 -24.49
C GLY A 91 -20.74 16.87 -24.89
N THR A 92 -19.96 16.42 -23.90
CA THR A 92 -18.94 15.38 -24.07
C THR A 92 -19.42 14.09 -23.41
N LEU A 93 -18.92 12.93 -23.87
CA LEU A 93 -19.31 11.66 -23.26
C LEU A 93 -19.06 11.66 -21.75
N ALA A 94 -17.83 11.95 -21.31
CA ALA A 94 -17.48 11.97 -19.89
C ALA A 94 -18.28 13.01 -19.08
N GLY A 95 -18.53 14.18 -19.64
CA GLY A 95 -19.27 15.25 -18.96
C GLY A 95 -20.77 14.98 -18.81
N ASP A 96 -21.33 14.10 -19.64
CA ASP A 96 -22.75 13.69 -19.56
C ASP A 96 -22.94 12.37 -18.79
N LEU A 97 -21.85 11.81 -18.23
CA LEU A 97 -21.90 10.67 -17.32
C LEU A 97 -21.96 11.12 -15.87
N SER A 98 -22.69 10.36 -15.05
CA SER A 98 -22.73 10.50 -13.60
C SER A 98 -22.41 9.18 -12.92
N LEU A 99 -21.61 9.24 -11.85
CA LEU A 99 -21.16 8.06 -11.11
C LEU A 99 -21.77 8.02 -9.70
N ARG A 100 -22.18 6.84 -9.27
CA ARG A 100 -22.49 6.52 -7.88
C ARG A 100 -21.58 5.38 -7.41
N ILE A 101 -21.04 5.53 -6.21
CA ILE A 101 -20.20 4.54 -5.54
C ILE A 101 -20.90 4.18 -4.23
N ASP A 102 -21.16 2.89 -3.99
CA ASP A 102 -21.94 2.41 -2.83
C ASP A 102 -23.30 3.12 -2.69
N GLY A 103 -23.93 3.41 -3.84
CA GLY A 103 -25.22 4.10 -3.90
C GLY A 103 -25.15 5.61 -3.64
N ALA A 104 -24.00 6.19 -3.29
CA ALA A 104 -23.83 7.63 -3.10
C ALA A 104 -23.34 8.33 -4.38
N PRO A 105 -23.93 9.46 -4.80
CA PRO A 105 -23.42 10.23 -5.94
C PRO A 105 -22.01 10.73 -5.63
N THR A 106 -21.10 10.56 -6.61
CA THR A 106 -19.70 10.94 -6.48
C THR A 106 -19.31 11.82 -7.67
N ALA A 107 -18.76 12.99 -7.39
CA ALA A 107 -18.36 13.94 -8.43
C ALA A 107 -17.03 13.55 -9.10
N GLY A 108 -16.81 14.01 -10.34
CA GLY A 108 -15.49 13.93 -10.98
C GLY A 108 -14.41 14.62 -10.15
N GLY A 109 -13.21 14.04 -10.11
CA GLY A 109 -12.09 14.50 -9.30
C GLY A 109 -12.24 14.28 -7.80
N ALA A 110 -13.37 13.72 -7.35
CA ALA A 110 -13.55 13.37 -5.95
C ALA A 110 -12.80 12.08 -5.61
N ARG A 111 -12.37 12.01 -4.35
CA ARG A 111 -11.81 10.80 -3.74
C ARG A 111 -12.84 10.14 -2.84
N TRP A 112 -13.25 8.93 -3.19
CA TRP A 112 -14.06 8.08 -2.33
C TRP A 112 -13.15 7.30 -1.38
N ARG A 113 -13.61 7.10 -0.14
CA ARG A 113 -12.87 6.38 0.91
C ARG A 113 -13.73 5.27 1.49
N GLY A 114 -13.23 4.05 1.40
CA GLY A 114 -13.89 2.88 1.93
C GLY A 114 -13.71 2.68 3.44
N PRO A 115 -14.28 1.59 3.97
CA PRO A 115 -14.01 1.13 5.33
C PRO A 115 -12.56 0.62 5.49
N ASP A 116 -12.17 0.39 6.73
CA ASP A 116 -10.92 -0.32 7.04
C ASP A 116 -11.07 -1.83 6.75
N LEU A 117 -10.16 -2.37 5.94
CA LEU A 117 -10.03 -3.78 5.58
C LEU A 117 -8.94 -4.44 6.43
N ALA A 118 -9.28 -5.59 7.00
CA ALA A 118 -8.32 -6.47 7.63
C ALA A 118 -7.39 -7.15 6.59
N PRO A 119 -6.22 -7.64 6.99
CA PRO A 119 -5.37 -8.50 6.15
C PRO A 119 -6.16 -9.69 5.57
N GLY A 120 -6.03 -9.92 4.26
CA GLY A 120 -6.71 -10.97 3.51
C GLY A 120 -8.21 -10.73 3.25
N SER A 121 -8.80 -9.66 3.81
CA SER A 121 -10.24 -9.38 3.61
C SER A 121 -10.52 -8.72 2.26
N ALA A 122 -11.72 -8.96 1.73
CA ALA A 122 -12.20 -8.40 0.49
C ALA A 122 -13.43 -7.50 0.74
N LEU A 123 -13.53 -6.44 -0.06
CA LEU A 123 -14.64 -5.49 -0.10
C LEU A 123 -15.23 -5.50 -1.51
N ARG A 124 -16.56 -5.57 -1.60
CA ARG A 124 -17.32 -5.32 -2.82
C ARG A 124 -17.73 -3.85 -2.85
N ILE A 125 -17.46 -3.18 -3.96
CA ILE A 125 -17.81 -1.77 -4.19
C ILE A 125 -18.71 -1.70 -5.43
N PRO A 126 -20.04 -1.69 -5.26
CA PRO A 126 -20.96 -1.41 -6.37
C PRO A 126 -20.76 -0.02 -6.96
N LEU A 127 -20.58 0.01 -8.27
CA LEU A 127 -20.43 1.20 -9.11
C LEU A 127 -21.63 1.28 -10.06
N VAL A 128 -22.28 2.44 -10.10
CA VAL A 128 -23.37 2.71 -11.05
C VAL A 128 -23.02 3.95 -11.86
N LEU A 129 -22.93 3.78 -13.16
CA LEU A 129 -22.69 4.85 -14.12
C LEU A 129 -24.00 5.11 -14.88
N THR A 130 -24.40 6.37 -15.01
CA THR A 130 -25.61 6.75 -15.73
C THR A 130 -25.26 7.77 -16.80
N PHE A 131 -25.70 7.52 -18.03
CA PHE A 131 -25.61 8.45 -19.14
C PHE A 131 -26.87 9.33 -19.16
N ASP A 132 -26.70 10.64 -19.04
CA ASP A 132 -27.82 11.59 -19.06
C ASP A 132 -28.69 11.40 -20.32
N ALA A 133 -29.98 11.13 -20.12
CA ALA A 133 -30.96 11.02 -21.19
C ALA A 133 -31.18 12.34 -21.96
N GLY A 134 -30.85 13.48 -21.34
CA GLY A 134 -30.85 14.80 -21.97
C GLY A 134 -29.59 15.12 -22.76
N SER A 135 -28.62 14.19 -22.82
CA SER A 135 -27.35 14.41 -23.50
C SER A 135 -27.55 14.75 -24.98
N ALA A 136 -26.94 15.84 -25.40
CA ALA A 136 -26.82 16.24 -26.81
C ALA A 136 -25.47 15.81 -27.40
N THR A 137 -24.73 14.93 -26.71
CA THR A 137 -23.42 14.45 -27.17
C THR A 137 -23.57 13.78 -28.54
N THR A 138 -22.80 14.27 -29.51
CA THR A 138 -22.75 13.70 -30.87
C THR A 138 -21.59 12.72 -31.05
N SER A 139 -20.88 12.37 -29.97
CA SER A 139 -19.78 11.43 -29.98
C SER A 139 -20.27 10.02 -30.32
N GLN A 140 -19.75 9.44 -31.41
CA GLN A 140 -20.11 8.10 -31.87
C GLN A 140 -19.04 7.03 -31.55
N VAL A 141 -17.83 7.45 -31.19
CA VAL A 141 -16.67 6.56 -30.95
C VAL A 141 -15.76 7.13 -29.84
N ASP A 142 -16.37 7.65 -28.78
CA ASP A 142 -15.63 8.25 -27.68
C ASP A 142 -15.54 7.27 -26.50
N VAL A 143 -14.46 7.40 -25.71
CA VAL A 143 -14.20 6.54 -24.56
C VAL A 143 -13.94 7.44 -23.36
N ALA A 144 -14.62 7.16 -22.25
CA ALA A 144 -14.46 7.91 -21.02
C ALA A 144 -13.77 7.05 -19.95
N THR A 145 -12.75 7.62 -19.30
CA THR A 145 -12.20 7.08 -18.06
C THR A 145 -13.16 7.39 -16.92
N VAL A 146 -13.46 6.41 -16.08
CA VAL A 146 -14.37 6.56 -14.92
C VAL A 146 -13.61 6.69 -13.61
N LEU A 147 -12.56 5.87 -13.42
CA LEU A 147 -11.68 5.91 -12.25
C LEU A 147 -10.25 6.12 -12.73
N ASP A 148 -9.53 7.03 -12.07
CA ASP A 148 -8.11 7.29 -12.34
C ASP A 148 -7.21 6.35 -11.54
N ALA A 149 -7.61 6.00 -10.31
CA ALA A 149 -6.83 5.13 -9.46
C ALA A 149 -7.68 4.35 -8.44
N VAL A 150 -7.18 3.16 -8.10
CA VAL A 150 -7.59 2.38 -6.92
C VAL A 150 -6.37 2.24 -6.04
N ILE A 151 -6.46 2.71 -4.80
CA ILE A 151 -5.31 2.83 -3.90
C ILE A 151 -5.62 2.12 -2.59
N LEU A 152 -4.61 1.46 -2.04
CA LEU A 152 -4.65 0.90 -0.70
C LEU A 152 -3.80 1.76 0.23
N VAL A 153 -4.41 2.29 1.30
CA VAL A 153 -3.74 3.14 2.29
C VAL A 153 -3.68 2.42 3.62
N GLN A 154 -2.48 2.12 4.11
CA GLN A 154 -2.31 1.48 5.42
C GLN A 154 -2.87 2.36 6.54
N THR A 155 -3.62 1.77 7.46
CA THR A 155 -4.26 2.46 8.58
C THR A 155 -3.79 1.98 9.94
N ALA A 156 -3.23 0.77 10.02
CA ALA A 156 -2.51 0.29 11.19
C ALA A 156 -1.50 -0.80 10.81
N SER A 157 -0.46 -0.99 11.62
CA SER A 157 0.49 -2.09 11.46
C SER A 157 0.06 -3.34 12.22
N GLY A 158 0.26 -4.50 11.60
CA GLY A 158 -0.02 -5.83 12.11
C GLY A 158 -1.48 -6.28 11.93
N PRO A 159 -1.74 -7.60 12.07
CA PRO A 159 -3.08 -8.15 12.14
C PRO A 159 -3.72 -7.66 13.43
N GLY A 160 -4.55 -6.61 13.32
CA GLY A 160 -5.02 -5.86 14.50
C GLY A 160 -5.58 -6.79 15.59
N SER A 161 -5.22 -6.49 16.84
CA SER A 161 -5.46 -7.33 18.01
C SER A 161 -6.86 -7.91 18.02
N ALA A 162 -6.96 -9.24 18.02
CA ALA A 162 -8.22 -9.93 18.26
C ALA A 162 -8.84 -9.40 19.57
N PRO A 163 -10.18 -9.22 19.66
CA PRO A 163 -10.81 -8.92 20.92
C PRO A 163 -10.44 -10.04 21.90
N THR A 164 -9.80 -9.67 23.00
CA THR A 164 -9.53 -10.58 24.10
C THR A 164 -10.87 -11.09 24.59
N THR A 165 -11.18 -12.35 24.31
CA THR A 165 -12.31 -13.04 24.93
C THR A 165 -12.21 -12.81 26.43
N PRO A 166 -13.23 -12.24 27.09
CA PRO A 166 -13.26 -12.19 28.55
C PRO A 166 -13.20 -13.64 29.02
N GLY A 167 -12.07 -14.03 29.63
CA GLY A 167 -11.99 -15.30 30.33
C GLY A 167 -13.14 -15.38 31.35
N PRO A 168 -13.71 -16.57 31.60
CA PRO A 168 -14.80 -16.71 32.56
C PRO A 168 -14.39 -16.08 33.89
N GLY A 169 -15.20 -15.11 34.33
CA GLY A 169 -14.89 -14.29 35.49
C GLY A 169 -14.63 -15.14 36.74
N PRO A 170 -13.62 -14.80 37.57
CA PRO A 170 -13.41 -15.49 38.83
C PRO A 170 -14.56 -15.19 39.79
N THR A 171 -15.18 -16.25 40.29
CA THR A 171 -16.15 -16.26 41.38
C THR A 171 -15.58 -15.56 42.63
N PRO A 172 -16.38 -14.82 43.42
CA PRO A 172 -15.87 -14.10 44.58
C PRO A 172 -15.38 -15.01 45.72
N ARG A 173 -14.16 -14.70 46.15
CA ARG A 173 -13.32 -15.16 47.28
C ARG A 173 -14.04 -15.61 48.57
N ALA A 174 -13.56 -16.72 49.14
CA ALA A 174 -13.51 -16.96 50.59
C ALA A 174 -12.04 -16.88 51.07
N PRO A 175 -11.72 -16.33 52.27
CA PRO A 175 -10.34 -16.16 52.72
C PRO A 175 -9.93 -17.26 53.72
N VAL A 176 -8.84 -17.98 53.46
CA VAL A 176 -8.08 -18.67 54.52
C VAL A 176 -6.57 -18.65 54.23
N ALA A 177 -5.87 -18.24 55.29
CA ALA A 177 -4.44 -18.19 55.64
C ALA A 177 -3.40 -19.08 54.92
N THR A 178 -2.29 -18.42 54.56
CA THR A 178 -0.86 -18.78 54.70
C THR A 178 -0.44 -20.24 54.89
N SER A 179 0.41 -20.77 54.00
CA SER A 179 1.89 -20.80 54.14
C SER A 179 2.55 -21.94 53.33
N SER A 180 3.80 -21.68 52.95
CA SER A 180 4.88 -22.64 52.60
C SER A 180 4.96 -23.23 51.18
N GLY A 181 6.16 -23.12 50.59
CA GLY A 181 6.65 -24.01 49.52
C GLY A 181 7.15 -23.30 48.27
N GLY A 182 8.47 -23.04 48.21
CA GLY A 182 9.13 -22.32 47.13
C GLY A 182 9.17 -23.01 45.76
N GLY A 183 9.50 -22.22 44.73
CA GLY A 183 9.72 -22.69 43.37
C GLY A 183 9.98 -21.55 42.38
N LEU A 184 11.19 -20.99 42.42
CA LEU A 184 11.92 -20.25 41.37
C LEU A 184 11.10 -19.62 40.21
N ALA A 185 10.97 -18.29 40.20
CA ALA A 185 10.88 -17.55 38.93
C ALA A 185 12.29 -17.07 38.57
N HIS A 186 12.89 -17.76 37.61
CA HIS A 186 14.20 -17.47 37.07
C HIS A 186 14.17 -16.09 36.38
N THR A 187 15.10 -15.27 36.82
CA THR A 187 15.47 -13.95 36.31
C THR A 187 16.09 -14.03 34.93
N GLY A 188 15.71 -13.12 34.04
CA GLY A 188 16.47 -12.78 32.83
C GLY A 188 15.62 -11.96 31.86
N VAL A 189 15.96 -10.75 31.45
CA VAL A 189 17.18 -9.96 31.63
C VAL A 189 16.79 -8.49 31.47
N GLU A 190 17.11 -7.65 32.45
CA GLU A 190 17.31 -6.21 32.20
C GLU A 190 18.59 -6.04 31.40
N VAL A 191 18.53 -5.34 30.27
CA VAL A 191 19.70 -4.65 29.75
C VAL A 191 19.27 -3.24 29.36
N GLY A 192 19.50 -2.32 30.29
CA GLY A 192 19.61 -0.91 29.97
C GLY A 192 20.90 -0.63 29.18
N GLY A 193 20.87 0.47 28.42
CA GLY A 193 22.07 1.14 27.94
C GLY A 193 22.47 0.83 26.51
N ALA A 194 21.98 1.65 25.58
CA ALA A 194 22.75 2.09 24.42
C ALA A 194 22.15 3.39 23.86
N ALA A 195 22.48 4.52 24.52
CA ALA A 195 22.49 5.80 23.82
C ALA A 195 23.61 5.71 22.75
N GLY A 196 23.19 5.63 21.48
CA GLY A 196 24.08 5.72 20.32
C GLY A 196 23.69 6.93 19.48
N VAL A 197 24.31 8.07 19.77
CA VAL A 197 24.39 9.19 18.83
C VAL A 197 25.31 8.77 17.70
N SER A 198 24.90 8.91 16.44
CA SER A 198 25.82 9.16 15.33
C SER A 198 25.10 9.75 14.11
N PHE A 199 25.43 11.02 13.85
CA PHE A 199 25.22 11.77 12.62
C PHE A 199 25.83 11.03 11.41
N ALA A 200 25.05 10.75 10.37
CA ALA A 200 25.60 10.37 9.06
C ALA A 200 24.61 10.60 7.90
N VAL A 201 24.07 11.82 7.70
CA VAL A 201 23.27 12.13 6.50
C VAL A 201 23.75 13.37 5.73
N ILE A 202 24.76 14.11 6.20
CA ILE A 202 25.22 15.33 5.50
C ILE A 202 26.29 15.02 4.42
N GLY A 203 26.94 13.85 4.43
CA GLY A 203 28.01 13.52 3.48
C GLY A 203 27.57 13.19 2.05
N LEU A 204 26.41 12.53 1.87
CA LEU A 204 25.99 12.06 0.54
C LEU A 204 25.38 13.19 -0.33
N GLY A 205 24.84 14.24 0.29
CA GLY A 205 24.28 15.40 -0.42
C GLY A 205 25.34 16.27 -1.11
N LEU A 206 26.51 16.46 -0.49
CA LEU A 206 27.58 17.29 -1.04
C LEU A 206 28.29 16.62 -2.24
N LEU A 207 28.32 15.29 -2.29
CA LEU A 207 28.96 14.56 -3.38
C LEU A 207 28.12 14.59 -4.68
N LEU A 208 26.78 14.63 -4.58
CA LEU A 208 25.89 14.73 -5.74
C LEU A 208 25.83 16.16 -6.32
N VAL A 209 26.03 17.20 -5.50
CA VAL A 209 26.09 18.59 -5.99
C VAL A 209 27.43 18.88 -6.70
N ALA A 210 28.54 18.33 -6.21
CA ALA A 210 29.84 18.48 -6.87
C ALA A 210 29.93 17.74 -8.22
N ALA A 211 29.27 16.59 -8.37
CA ALA A 211 29.22 15.85 -9.62
C ALA A 211 28.44 16.60 -10.72
N ARG A 212 27.34 17.29 -10.37
CA ARG A 212 26.51 18.05 -11.33
C ARG A 212 27.20 19.29 -11.89
N HIS A 213 28.13 19.89 -11.14
CA HIS A 213 28.86 21.09 -11.61
C HIS A 213 29.98 20.77 -12.62
N ARG A 214 30.58 19.58 -12.58
CA ARG A 214 31.65 19.20 -13.53
C ARG A 214 31.13 18.92 -14.95
N SER A 215 29.90 18.40 -15.07
CA SER A 215 29.30 18.10 -16.38
C SER A 215 28.94 19.33 -17.21
N ARG A 216 28.89 20.51 -16.60
CA ARG A 216 28.59 21.78 -17.30
C ARG A 216 29.82 22.52 -17.82
N ARG A 217 31.03 22.21 -17.34
CA ARG A 217 32.29 22.83 -17.82
C ARG A 217 32.98 22.07 -18.94
N ALA A 218 32.42 20.95 -19.40
CA ALA A 218 32.96 20.16 -20.51
C ALA A 218 32.22 20.42 -21.84
N ARG A 219 31.43 21.50 -21.92
CA ARG A 219 30.63 21.87 -23.10
C ARG A 219 30.76 23.32 -23.54
N ASP A 220 31.72 24.05 -22.97
CA ASP A 220 32.24 25.31 -23.50
C ASP A 220 33.73 25.09 -23.80
#